data_AF-A0A7S1VQJ7-F1
#
_entry.id   AF-A0A7S1VQJ7-F1
#
_cell.length_a   1.000
_cell.length_b   1.000
_cell.length_c   1.000
_cell.angle_alpha   90.00
_cell.angle_beta   90.00
_cell.angle_gamma   90.00
#
_symmetry.space_group_name_H-M   'P 1'
#
loop_
_entity.id
_entity.type
_entity.pdbx_description
1 polymer ?
#
loop_
_entity_poly.entity_id
_entity_poly.type
_entity_poly.pdbx_seq_one_letter_code
_entity_poly.pdbx_strand_id
1 'polypeptide(L)'
;MRNRPDFMLILANGHPIGTIKGKQPGDVAMVHPNILGEVYDQLVHLSSIFRVTTPFAILTSYEEWRFCWLDDAESTRLAGIEKLPELDAYFTP
;
A
#
# COMPACT_ATOMS: atom_id res chain seq x y z
N MET A 1 -17.07 3.00 -20.38
CA MET A 1 -17.14 2.70 -18.93
C MET A 1 -16.01 3.44 -18.24
N ARG A 2 -16.32 4.24 -17.22
CA ARG A 2 -15.29 4.93 -16.42
C ARG A 2 -14.77 3.90 -15.42
N ASN A 3 -13.57 3.35 -15.65
CA ASN A 3 -12.90 2.48 -14.67
C ASN A 3 -12.78 3.27 -13.37
N ARG A 4 -13.66 3.02 -12.41
CA ARG A 4 -13.41 3.39 -11.02
C ARG A 4 -12.33 2.42 -10.55
N PRO A 5 -11.19 2.93 -10.07
CA PRO A 5 -10.24 2.06 -9.41
C PRO A 5 -10.93 1.43 -8.19
N ASP A 6 -10.97 0.11 -8.12
CA ASP A 6 -11.41 -0.61 -6.91
C ASP A 6 -10.29 -0.57 -5.87
N PHE A 7 -10.05 0.60 -5.29
CA PHE A 7 -9.18 0.74 -4.14
C PHE A 7 -9.82 1.55 -3.02
N MET A 8 -9.43 1.22 -1.80
CA MET A 8 -9.75 1.96 -0.58
C MET A 8 -8.49 2.62 -0.04
N LEU A 9 -8.64 3.78 0.61
CA LEU A 9 -7.55 4.40 1.35
C LEU A 9 -7.51 3.82 2.77
N ILE A 10 -6.30 3.56 3.25
CA ILE A 10 -6.04 3.31 4.67
C ILE A 10 -5.75 4.66 5.30
N LEU A 11 -6.55 5.04 6.30
CA LEU A 11 -6.41 6.30 7.01
C LEU A 11 -5.91 6.05 8.44
N ALA A 12 -4.95 6.85 8.88
CA ALA A 12 -4.59 7.00 10.28
C ALA A 12 -4.84 8.45 10.68
N ASN A 13 -5.67 8.67 11.70
CA ASN A 13 -6.04 10.02 12.17
C ASN A 13 -6.51 10.95 11.02
N GLY A 14 -7.30 10.42 10.09
CA GLY A 14 -7.82 11.15 8.93
C GLY A 14 -6.81 11.37 7.79
N HIS A 15 -5.54 10.99 7.96
CA HIS A 15 -4.49 11.12 6.95
C HIS A 15 -4.30 9.80 6.20
N PRO A 16 -4.20 9.82 4.86
CA PRO A 16 -3.95 8.60 4.11
C PRO A 16 -2.53 8.10 4.35
N ILE A 17 -2.39 6.81 4.62
CA ILE A 17 -1.10 6.15 4.86
C ILE A 17 -0.86 4.97 3.90
N GLY A 18 -1.90 4.52 3.19
CA GLY A 18 -1.79 3.38 2.30
C GLY A 18 -3.05 3.14 1.48
N THR A 19 -3.04 2.11 0.65
CA THR A 19 -4.20 1.67 -0.13
C THR A 19 -4.50 0.19 0.05
N ILE A 20 -5.74 -0.20 -0.21
CA ILE A 20 -6.16 -1.60 -0.36
C ILE A 20 -6.74 -1.76 -1.74
N LYS A 21 -6.29 -2.77 -2.48
CA LYS A 21 -6.80 -3.12 -3.80
C LYS A 21 -7.33 -4.54 -3.80
N GLY A 22 -8.65 -4.66 -3.95
CA GLY A 22 -9.32 -5.94 -4.08
C GLY A 22 -9.29 -6.45 -5.51
N LYS A 23 -9.10 -7.75 -5.67
CA LYS A 23 -9.26 -8.49 -6.93
C LYS A 23 -10.18 -9.67 -6.71
N GLN A 24 -10.81 -10.11 -7.79
CA GLN A 24 -11.57 -11.35 -7.76
C GLN A 24 -10.60 -12.53 -7.52
N PRO A 25 -11.07 -13.61 -6.88
CA PRO A 25 -10.29 -14.84 -6.70
C PRO A 25 -9.68 -15.36 -8.01
N GLY A 26 -8.47 -15.93 -7.93
CA GLY A 26 -7.70 -16.44 -9.08
C GLY A 26 -6.24 -15.96 -9.12
N ASP A 27 -5.33 -16.90 -9.43
CA ASP A 27 -3.87 -16.75 -9.26
C ASP A 27 -3.23 -15.64 -10.10
N VAL A 28 -3.88 -15.22 -11.20
CA VAL A 28 -3.26 -14.32 -12.17
C VAL A 28 -3.14 -12.90 -11.62
N ALA A 29 -4.08 -12.44 -10.80
CA ALA A 29 -4.19 -11.04 -10.42
C ALA A 29 -3.02 -10.54 -9.55
N MET A 30 -2.43 -11.45 -8.77
CA MET A 30 -1.41 -11.12 -7.76
C MET A 30 -0.03 -10.85 -8.36
N VAL A 31 0.24 -11.42 -9.53
CA VAL A 31 1.51 -11.30 -10.27
C VAL A 31 1.38 -10.52 -11.57
N HIS A 32 0.15 -10.19 -12.01
CA HIS A 32 -0.06 -9.58 -13.31
C HIS A 32 0.60 -8.18 -13.38
N PRO A 33 1.51 -7.92 -14.33
CA PRO A 33 2.27 -6.67 -14.39
C PRO A 33 1.41 -5.41 -14.37
N ASN A 34 0.30 -5.38 -15.11
CA ASN A 34 -0.60 -4.22 -15.10
C ASN A 34 -1.24 -3.96 -13.72
N ILE A 35 -1.57 -5.02 -12.97
CA ILE A 35 -2.15 -4.86 -11.63
C ILE A 35 -1.10 -4.31 -10.66
N LEU A 36 0.12 -4.83 -10.73
CA LEU A 36 1.26 -4.36 -9.94
C LEU A 36 1.64 -2.92 -10.32
N GLY A 37 1.62 -2.57 -11.60
CA GLY A 37 1.84 -1.20 -12.07
C GLY A 37 0.79 -0.23 -11.54
N GLU A 38 -0.50 -0.61 -11.59
CA GLU A 38 -1.55 0.21 -11.00
C GLU A 38 -1.42 0.33 -9.45
N VAL A 39 -0.88 -0.69 -8.75
CA VAL A 39 -0.57 -0.58 -7.31
C VAL A 39 0.60 0.38 -7.08
N TYR A 40 1.65 0.29 -7.90
CA TYR A 40 2.79 1.20 -7.86
C TYR A 40 2.36 2.65 -8.08
N ASP A 41 1.51 2.92 -9.08
CA ASP A 41 0.98 4.26 -9.35
C ASP A 41 0.22 4.84 -8.14
N GLN A 42 -0.53 4.00 -7.41
CA GLN A 42 -1.21 4.41 -6.18
C GLN A 42 -0.22 4.82 -5.08
N LEU A 43 0.86 4.05 -4.89
CA LEU A 43 1.90 4.36 -3.90
C LEU A 43 2.63 5.66 -4.26
N VAL A 44 2.99 5.84 -5.52
CA VAL A 44 3.61 7.08 -6.02
C VAL A 44 2.68 8.27 -5.82
N HIS A 45 1.37 8.10 -6.03
CA HIS A 45 0.38 9.15 -5.78
C HIS A 45 0.30 9.53 -4.30
N LEU A 46 0.28 8.54 -3.39
CA LEU A 46 0.32 8.79 -1.94
C LEU A 46 1.58 9.56 -1.52
N SER A 47 2.74 9.14 -2.02
CA SER A 47 4.00 9.83 -1.72
C SER A 47 4.03 11.26 -2.28
N SER A 48 3.58 11.44 -3.53
CA SER A 48 3.73 12.72 -4.24
C SER A 48 2.70 13.76 -3.83
N ILE A 49 1.43 13.37 -3.68
CA ILE A 49 0.31 14.27 -3.43
C ILE A 49 0.04 14.43 -1.94
N PHE A 50 -0.01 13.30 -1.22
CA PHE A 50 -0.35 13.28 0.20
C PHE A 50 0.88 13.32 1.12
N ARG A 51 2.08 13.38 0.54
CA ARG A 51 3.36 13.48 1.27
C ARG A 51 3.58 12.35 2.27
N VAL A 52 3.04 11.18 1.97
CA VAL A 52 3.27 9.98 2.78
C VAL A 52 4.70 9.51 2.53
N THR A 53 5.53 9.48 3.57
CA THR A 53 6.96 9.15 3.42
C THR A 53 7.16 7.69 3.00
N THR A 54 6.43 6.77 3.62
CA THR A 54 6.58 5.32 3.43
C THR A 54 5.21 4.71 3.16
N PRO A 55 4.58 5.00 2.01
CA PRO A 55 3.26 4.49 1.70
C PRO A 55 3.34 2.98 1.47
N PHE A 56 2.29 2.27 1.83
CA PHE A 56 2.16 0.84 1.54
C PHE A 56 0.80 0.53 0.93
N ALA A 57 0.72 -0.61 0.25
CA ALA A 57 -0.50 -1.10 -0.36
C ALA A 57 -0.74 -2.56 0.00
N ILE A 58 -2.00 -2.92 0.15
CA ILE A 58 -2.45 -4.30 0.30
C ILE A 58 -3.14 -4.70 -1.00
N LEU A 59 -2.53 -5.60 -1.76
CA LEU A 59 -3.19 -6.27 -2.87
C LEU A 59 -3.76 -7.60 -2.35
N THR A 60 -5.04 -7.86 -2.60
CA THR A 60 -5.65 -9.11 -2.16
C THR A 60 -6.69 -9.64 -3.15
N SER A 61 -6.72 -10.97 -3.30
CA SER A 61 -7.77 -11.71 -3.99
C SER A 61 -8.76 -12.37 -3.02
N TYR A 62 -8.71 -12.00 -1.73
CA TYR A 62 -9.28 -12.70 -0.57
C TYR A 62 -8.63 -14.06 -0.25
N GLU A 63 -8.04 -14.74 -1.23
CA GLU A 63 -7.31 -16.00 -1.05
C GLU A 63 -5.81 -15.77 -0.83
N GLU A 64 -5.23 -14.77 -1.51
CA GLU A 64 -3.84 -14.35 -1.36
C GLU A 64 -3.77 -12.88 -0.91
N TRP A 65 -2.71 -12.57 -0.18
CA TRP A 65 -2.41 -11.22 0.31
C TRP A 65 -0.98 -10.87 -0.06
N ARG A 66 -0.78 -9.69 -0.63
CA ARG A 66 0.52 -9.09 -0.88
C ARG A 66 0.59 -7.71 -0.28
N PHE A 67 1.65 -7.49 0.48
CA PHE A 67 2.01 -6.17 0.98
C PHE A 67 3.05 -5.60 0.02
N CYS A 68 2.78 -4.40 -0.47
CA CYS A 68 3.62 -3.72 -1.44
C CYS A 68 4.09 -2.38 -0.86
N TRP A 69 5.34 -2.03 -1.12
CA TRP A 69 5.96 -0.78 -0.75
C TRP A 69 6.81 -0.26 -1.93
N LEU A 70 7.22 1.01 -1.89
CA LEU A 70 8.13 1.55 -2.89
C LEU A 70 9.54 0.97 -2.68
N ASP A 71 10.26 0.69 -3.76
CA ASP A 71 11.63 0.17 -3.72
C ASP A 71 12.65 1.29 -3.41
N ASP A 72 12.46 1.93 -2.26
CA ASP A 72 13.38 2.89 -1.68
C ASP A 72 14.00 2.34 -0.39
N ALA A 73 15.15 2.90 -0.01
CA ALA A 73 15.94 2.39 1.11
C ALA A 73 15.17 2.37 2.44
N GLU A 74 14.33 3.38 2.69
CA GLU A 74 13.61 3.50 3.96
C GLU A 74 12.41 2.55 4.01
N SER A 75 11.61 2.51 2.96
CA SER A 75 10.50 1.57 2.84
C SER A 75 10.97 0.12 2.95
N THR A 76 12.05 -0.24 2.27
CA THR A 76 12.64 -1.60 2.33
C THR A 76 13.21 -1.91 3.72
N ARG A 77 13.88 -0.95 4.36
CA ARG A 77 14.35 -1.10 5.74
C ARG A 77 13.19 -1.36 6.71
N LEU A 78 12.10 -0.59 6.60
CA LEU A 78 10.91 -0.74 7.44
C LEU A 78 10.18 -2.06 7.20
N ALA A 79 10.08 -2.51 5.94
CA ALA A 79 9.46 -3.79 5.61
C ALA A 79 10.22 -5.01 6.17
N GLY A 80 11.54 -4.86 6.40
CA GLY A 80 12.41 -5.90 6.94
C GLY A 80 12.55 -5.93 8.47
N ILE A 81 11.84 -5.08 9.23
CA ILE A 81 11.97 -5.08 10.69
C ILE A 81 11.29 -6.32 11.31
N GLU A 82 12.01 -7.02 12.19
CA GLU A 82 11.48 -8.20 12.90
C GLU A 82 10.79 -7.83 14.22
N LYS A 83 11.16 -6.68 14.78
CA LYS A 83 10.62 -6.17 16.04
C LYS A 83 10.11 -4.75 15.82
N LEU A 84 8.85 -4.53 16.17
CA LEU A 84 8.28 -3.19 16.17
C LEU A 84 9.01 -2.33 17.21
N PRO A 85 9.31 -1.05 16.89
CA PRO A 85 9.80 -0.12 17.89
C PRO A 85 8.80 -0.03 19.03
N GLU A 86 9.29 0.22 20.25
CA GLU A 86 8.40 0.54 21.36
C GLU A 86 7.56 1.76 20.95
N LEU A 87 6.26 1.67 21.21
CA LEU A 87 5.33 2.73 20.88
C LEU A 87 5.61 3.93 21.79
N ASP A 88 6.47 4.84 21.35
CA ASP A 88 6.37 6.22 21.77
C ASP A 88 4.98 6.67 21.31
N ALA A 89 4.07 6.88 22.26
CA ALA A 89 2.65 7.18 22.02
C ALA A 89 2.51 7.99 20.73
N TYR A 90 1.91 7.39 19.69
CA TYR A 90 1.87 7.98 18.35
C TYR A 90 1.19 9.35 18.40
N PHE A 91 1.98 10.39 18.60
CA PHE A 91 1.62 11.75 18.26
C PHE A 91 1.91 11.88 16.78
N THR A 92 0.89 11.59 15.98
CA THR A 92 0.83 12.16 14.64
C THR A 92 0.65 13.68 14.83
N PRO A 93 1.38 14.54 14.09
CA PRO A 93 1.26 16.00 14.23
C PRO A 93 -0.17 16.51 14.14
#